data_AF-A0A1I5YMM7-F1
#
_entry.id   AF-A0A1I5YMM7-F1
#
_cell.length_a   1.000
_cell.length_b   1.000
_cell.length_c   1.000
_cell.angle_alpha   90.00
_cell.angle_beta   90.00
_cell.angle_gamma   90.00
#
_symmetry.space_group_name_H-M   'P 1'
#
loop_
_entity.id
_entity.type
_entity.pdbx_description
1 polymer ?
#
loop_
_entity_poly.entity_id
_entity_poly.type
_entity_poly.pdbx_seq_one_letter_code
_entity_poly.pdbx_strand_id
1 'polypeptide(L)'
;MEFRRLGRSGLNISEISYGNWLTHGSQVEEDQAQACIKAALDAGITTFDTADVYANTAAESVLGRGLKGQRRESLEIFTKVFWPTGPKGPNDKGLSRKHIIESANASLKRLGTDYVDLYQAHRFDRTVPLEETMQAFADLVRQGKALYIGVSEWNAEQISRGAALARELKIPFVSNQPQYSMLWRVIESQVVPASEREGLSQIVWSPVAQGVLTGKYKVGQPLPAGSRATDENGGANMVKRFLDEKTLAAVAKLEPLAAEAGLSMAQLAVAWVLQNPNVASAIIGASRPEQVYDNVKAAGVKLEPELLTAIDEALGDVVVADPALTVSP
;
A
#
# COMPACT_ATOMS: atom_id res chain seq x y z
N MET A 1 5.91 -2.17 18.13
CA MET A 1 5.38 -2.55 16.81
C MET A 1 4.64 -3.85 16.97
N GLU A 2 3.41 -3.92 16.47
CA GLU A 2 2.61 -5.15 16.42
C GLU A 2 2.77 -5.84 15.06
N PHE A 3 2.50 -7.14 15.02
CA PHE A 3 2.66 -7.96 13.82
C PHE A 3 1.40 -8.78 13.53
N ARG A 4 1.07 -8.94 12.25
CA ARG A 4 -0.06 -9.76 11.78
C ARG A 4 0.38 -10.78 10.75
N ARG A 5 -0.36 -11.89 10.68
CA ARG A 5 -0.21 -12.88 9.61
C ARG A 5 -0.65 -12.27 8.28
N LEU A 6 0.13 -12.49 7.22
CA LEU A 6 -0.28 -12.12 5.88
C LEU A 6 -1.03 -13.28 5.22
N GLY A 7 -2.36 -13.17 5.15
CA GLY A 7 -3.22 -14.22 4.63
C GLY A 7 -3.12 -15.52 5.43
N ARG A 8 -3.57 -16.63 4.83
CA ARG A 8 -3.38 -17.99 5.36
C ARG A 8 -1.96 -18.48 5.06
N SER A 9 -0.97 -17.82 5.64
CA SER A 9 0.45 -18.11 5.38
C SER A 9 1.32 -18.13 6.65
N GLY A 10 2.57 -18.57 6.49
CA GLY A 10 3.59 -18.55 7.51
C GLY A 10 4.30 -17.19 7.68
N LEU A 11 3.97 -16.17 6.89
CA LEU A 11 4.60 -14.85 6.96
C LEU A 11 3.90 -13.95 7.97
N ASN A 12 4.67 -13.35 8.87
CA ASN A 12 4.22 -12.24 9.72
C ASN A 12 4.81 -10.95 9.17
N ILE A 13 4.01 -9.88 9.18
CA ILE A 13 4.42 -8.54 8.73
C ILE A 13 4.07 -7.52 9.80
N SER A 14 4.76 -6.38 9.83
CA SER A 14 4.43 -5.29 10.75
C SER A 14 3.07 -4.69 10.40
N GLU A 15 2.24 -4.35 11.41
CA GLU A 15 0.92 -3.73 11.20
C GLU A 15 1.00 -2.42 10.41
N ILE A 16 2.16 -1.76 10.43
CA ILE A 16 2.45 -0.60 9.62
C ILE A 16 3.66 -0.94 8.75
N SER A 17 3.50 -0.79 7.43
CA SER A 17 4.58 -0.95 6.46
C SER A 17 5.03 0.41 5.95
N TYR A 18 6.31 0.54 5.63
CA TYR A 18 6.85 1.75 5.02
C TYR A 18 6.83 1.64 3.49
N GLY A 19 6.07 2.52 2.84
CA GLY A 19 6.02 2.64 1.38
C GLY A 19 6.92 3.76 0.88
N ASN A 20 7.95 3.44 0.09
CA ASN A 20 8.90 4.44 -0.40
C ASN A 20 8.52 5.01 -1.78
N TRP A 21 7.26 5.40 -1.94
CA TRP A 21 6.82 6.01 -3.19
C TRP A 21 7.45 7.39 -3.39
N LEU A 22 8.58 7.40 -4.09
CA LEU A 22 9.30 8.59 -4.53
C LEU A 22 8.71 9.10 -5.84
N THR A 23 8.66 10.42 -5.98
CA THR A 23 8.14 11.07 -7.19
C THR A 23 9.25 11.32 -8.21
N HIS A 24 10.46 11.74 -7.79
CA HIS A 24 11.50 12.20 -8.74
C HIS A 24 12.86 11.49 -8.61
N GLY A 25 13.16 10.85 -7.48
CA GLY A 25 14.43 10.16 -7.28
C GLY A 25 15.64 11.11 -7.28
N SER A 26 15.42 12.37 -6.86
CA SER A 26 16.50 13.36 -6.74
C SER A 26 17.44 13.06 -5.57
N GLN A 27 18.65 13.63 -5.56
CA GLN A 27 19.62 13.44 -4.46
C GLN A 27 19.06 13.89 -3.10
N VAL A 28 18.33 15.01 -3.07
CA VAL A 28 17.69 15.53 -1.85
C VAL A 28 16.55 14.61 -1.41
N GLU A 29 15.77 14.09 -2.36
CA GLU A 29 14.76 13.08 -2.07
C GLU A 29 15.38 11.78 -1.55
N GLU A 30 16.57 11.40 -2.05
CA GLU A 30 17.28 10.22 -1.59
C GLU A 30 17.73 10.35 -0.13
N ASP A 31 18.41 11.43 0.27
CA ASP A 31 18.87 11.59 1.66
C ASP A 31 17.68 11.56 2.65
N GLN A 32 16.57 12.19 2.29
CA GLN A 32 15.34 12.15 3.08
C GLN A 32 14.70 10.76 3.11
N ALA A 33 14.71 10.06 1.97
CA ALA A 33 14.23 8.68 1.90
C ALA A 33 15.07 7.75 2.78
N GLN A 34 16.40 7.89 2.77
CA GLN A 34 17.31 7.14 3.63
C GLN A 34 17.03 7.41 5.11
N ALA A 35 16.82 8.68 5.48
CA ALA A 35 16.47 9.04 6.85
C ALA A 35 15.12 8.44 7.30
N CYS A 36 14.12 8.40 6.41
CA CYS A 36 12.83 7.78 6.70
C CYS A 36 12.91 6.25 6.77
N ILE A 37 13.70 5.59 5.91
CA ILE A 37 13.96 4.14 6.01
C ILE A 37 14.61 3.81 7.35
N LYS A 38 15.62 4.60 7.76
CA LYS A 38 16.25 4.43 9.08
C LYS A 38 15.23 4.60 10.21
N ALA A 39 14.40 5.65 10.15
CA ALA A 39 13.36 5.88 11.16
C ALA A 39 12.33 4.75 11.22
N ALA A 40 11.99 4.15 10.07
CA ALA A 40 11.11 2.98 10.01
C ALA A 40 11.72 1.78 10.73
N LEU A 41 13.00 1.47 10.45
CA LEU A 41 13.75 0.42 11.13
C LEU A 41 13.85 0.70 12.64
N ASP A 42 14.23 1.91 13.04
CA ASP A 42 14.35 2.33 14.45
C ASP A 42 13.00 2.20 15.19
N ALA A 43 11.88 2.43 14.50
CA ALA A 43 10.52 2.29 15.01
C ALA A 43 9.99 0.84 15.04
N GLY A 44 10.79 -0.13 14.55
CA GLY A 44 10.46 -1.55 14.52
C GLY A 44 9.62 -1.99 13.32
N ILE A 45 9.48 -1.16 12.26
CA ILE A 45 8.91 -1.60 10.99
C ILE A 45 9.89 -2.57 10.32
N THR A 46 9.40 -3.77 9.97
CA THR A 46 10.17 -4.78 9.23
C THR A 46 9.71 -4.92 7.79
N THR A 47 8.52 -4.42 7.47
CA THR A 47 7.88 -4.59 6.16
C THR A 47 7.97 -3.32 5.31
N PHE A 48 8.53 -3.45 4.10
CA PHE A 48 8.82 -2.35 3.19
C PHE A 48 8.18 -2.59 1.82
N ASP A 49 7.45 -1.61 1.32
CA ASP A 49 6.75 -1.67 0.04
C ASP A 49 7.33 -0.70 -0.99
N THR A 50 7.54 -1.21 -2.20
CA THR A 50 8.01 -0.44 -3.36
C THR A 50 7.39 -0.97 -4.66
N ALA A 51 7.80 -0.46 -5.82
CA ALA A 51 7.41 -0.99 -7.12
C ALA A 51 8.46 -0.64 -8.18
N ASP A 52 8.56 -1.45 -9.23
CA ASP A 52 9.46 -1.23 -10.35
C ASP A 52 9.30 0.15 -11.02
N VAL A 53 8.07 0.65 -11.14
CA VAL A 53 7.78 1.94 -11.79
C VAL A 53 8.09 3.16 -10.92
N TYR A 54 8.20 3.02 -9.58
CA TYR A 54 8.31 4.17 -8.68
C TYR A 54 9.61 4.95 -8.93
N ALA A 55 9.47 6.27 -9.08
CA ALA A 55 10.53 7.18 -9.53
C ALA A 55 11.32 6.65 -10.73
N ASN A 56 10.64 6.09 -11.73
CA ASN A 56 11.26 5.50 -12.92
C ASN A 56 12.36 4.48 -12.56
N THR A 57 12.02 3.50 -11.71
CA THR A 57 12.91 2.45 -11.17
C THR A 57 13.88 2.88 -10.07
N ALA A 58 14.03 4.17 -9.78
CA ALA A 58 15.00 4.63 -8.78
C ALA A 58 14.64 4.20 -7.35
N ALA A 59 13.34 4.11 -7.02
CA ALA A 59 12.87 3.84 -5.66
C ALA A 59 13.38 2.49 -5.10
N GLU A 60 13.42 1.44 -5.93
CA GLU A 60 13.96 0.14 -5.52
C GLU A 60 15.45 0.21 -5.17
N SER A 61 16.22 1.00 -5.93
CA SER A 61 17.65 1.17 -5.68
C SER A 61 17.90 1.96 -4.38
N VAL A 62 17.07 2.97 -4.11
CA VAL A 62 17.12 3.74 -2.85
C VAL A 62 16.77 2.83 -1.66
N LEU A 63 15.71 2.01 -1.78
CA LEU A 63 15.33 1.06 -0.74
C LEU A 63 16.43 0.03 -0.48
N GLY A 64 16.98 -0.57 -1.54
CA GLY A 64 18.07 -1.54 -1.45
C GLY A 64 19.31 -0.97 -0.76
N ARG A 65 19.67 0.29 -1.05
CA ARG A 65 20.76 0.99 -0.35
C ARG A 65 20.43 1.23 1.13
N GLY A 66 19.19 1.63 1.45
CA GLY A 66 18.79 1.93 2.82
C GLY A 66 18.62 0.72 3.73
N LEU A 67 18.32 -0.44 3.15
CA LEU A 67 18.26 -1.72 3.86
C LEU A 67 19.61 -2.45 3.92
N LYS A 68 20.65 -1.93 3.26
CA LYS A 68 21.96 -2.57 3.21
C LYS A 68 22.54 -2.72 4.62
N GLY A 69 23.01 -3.92 4.94
CA GLY A 69 23.60 -4.26 6.24
C GLY A 69 22.59 -4.71 7.30
N GLN A 70 21.29 -4.59 7.02
CA GLN A 70 20.27 -5.24 7.84
C GLN A 70 20.26 -6.75 7.58
N ARG A 71 19.85 -7.52 8.59
CA ARG A 71 19.70 -8.98 8.47
C ARG A 71 18.53 -9.28 7.52
N ARG A 72 18.76 -10.04 6.44
CA ARG A 72 17.75 -10.26 5.40
C ARG A 72 16.49 -10.94 5.93
N GLU A 73 16.63 -11.86 6.87
CA GLU A 73 15.52 -12.62 7.46
C GLU A 73 14.81 -11.87 8.61
N SER A 74 15.15 -10.59 8.84
CA SER A 74 14.36 -9.68 9.70
C SER A 74 13.62 -8.61 8.90
N LEU A 75 13.53 -8.78 7.57
CA LEU A 75 12.89 -7.84 6.66
C LEU A 75 11.89 -8.56 5.77
N GLU A 76 10.76 -7.90 5.51
CA GLU A 76 9.83 -8.29 4.45
C GLU A 76 9.84 -7.23 3.36
N ILE A 77 10.37 -7.56 2.19
CA ILE A 77 10.49 -6.64 1.05
C ILE A 77 9.45 -6.98 0.01
N PHE A 78 8.58 -6.02 -0.30
CA PHE A 78 7.49 -6.15 -1.26
C PHE A 78 7.78 -5.28 -2.49
N THR A 79 7.60 -5.84 -3.68
CA THR A 79 7.62 -5.06 -4.93
C THR A 79 6.55 -5.52 -5.91
N LYS A 80 6.37 -4.79 -7.01
CA LYS A 80 5.25 -4.92 -7.94
C LYS A 80 5.71 -4.78 -9.38
N VAL A 81 4.91 -5.35 -10.28
CA VAL A 81 5.07 -5.25 -11.74
C VAL A 81 3.72 -4.96 -12.42
N PHE A 82 3.71 -4.01 -13.36
CA PHE A 82 2.61 -3.79 -14.32
C PHE A 82 2.89 -2.57 -15.21
N TRP A 83 3.26 -1.45 -14.60
CA TRP A 83 3.30 -0.16 -15.28
C TRP A 83 4.54 -0.05 -16.19
N PRO A 84 4.49 0.79 -17.23
CA PRO A 84 5.61 0.96 -18.14
C PRO A 84 6.92 1.31 -17.42
N THR A 85 7.95 0.48 -17.58
CA THR A 85 9.33 0.78 -17.18
C THR A 85 10.21 0.98 -18.42
N GLY A 86 11.39 1.60 -18.28
CA GLY A 86 12.33 1.72 -19.40
C GLY A 86 11.81 2.57 -20.59
N PRO A 87 12.10 2.18 -21.86
CA PRO A 87 11.76 2.98 -23.04
C PRO A 87 10.27 2.96 -23.41
N LYS A 88 9.42 2.26 -22.64
CA LYS A 88 7.96 2.16 -22.83
C LYS A 88 7.59 1.50 -24.16
N GLY A 89 8.35 0.49 -24.55
CA GLY A 89 8.05 -0.40 -25.66
C GLY A 89 6.83 -1.32 -25.38
N PRO A 90 6.41 -2.10 -26.38
CA PRO A 90 5.18 -2.89 -26.30
C PRO A 90 5.20 -3.97 -25.20
N ASN A 91 6.39 -4.45 -24.79
CA ASN A 91 6.57 -5.47 -23.75
C ASN A 91 7.09 -4.91 -22.42
N ASP A 92 7.14 -3.58 -22.29
CA ASP A 92 7.67 -2.92 -21.08
C ASP A 92 6.56 -2.63 -20.05
N LYS A 93 5.36 -3.21 -20.23
CA LYS A 93 4.20 -3.09 -19.35
C LYS A 93 3.34 -4.36 -19.36
N GLY A 94 2.36 -4.42 -18.47
CA GLY A 94 1.35 -5.47 -18.38
C GLY A 94 1.83 -6.67 -17.56
N LEU A 95 1.11 -7.78 -17.68
CA LEU A 95 1.37 -9.02 -16.94
C LEU A 95 1.66 -10.20 -17.86
N SER A 96 2.25 -9.92 -19.02
CA SER A 96 2.81 -10.97 -19.88
C SER A 96 3.95 -11.67 -19.17
N ARG A 97 4.17 -12.95 -19.51
CA ARG A 97 5.30 -13.71 -18.98
C ARG A 97 6.64 -13.00 -19.20
N LYS A 98 6.84 -12.42 -20.38
CA LYS A 98 8.07 -11.69 -20.72
C LYS A 98 8.31 -10.55 -19.74
N HIS A 99 7.31 -9.68 -19.55
CA HIS A 99 7.44 -8.53 -18.67
C HIS A 99 7.62 -8.93 -17.20
N ILE A 100 6.82 -9.89 -16.70
CA ILE A 100 6.91 -10.37 -15.31
C ILE A 100 8.32 -10.88 -14.99
N ILE A 101 8.89 -11.74 -15.84
CA ILE A 101 10.19 -12.36 -15.60
C ILE A 101 11.32 -11.33 -15.72
N GLU A 102 11.30 -10.46 -16.72
CA GLU A 102 12.33 -9.43 -16.92
C GLU A 102 12.30 -8.39 -15.78
N SER A 103 11.11 -7.93 -15.39
CA SER A 103 10.94 -6.97 -14.29
C SER A 103 11.36 -7.55 -12.94
N ALA A 104 11.09 -8.84 -12.67
CA ALA A 104 11.51 -9.48 -11.42
C ALA A 104 13.05 -9.51 -11.32
N ASN A 105 13.74 -9.92 -12.38
CA ASN A 105 15.20 -9.94 -12.41
C ASN A 105 15.80 -8.54 -12.24
N ALA A 106 15.20 -7.54 -12.90
CA ALA A 106 15.65 -6.15 -12.79
C ALA A 106 15.43 -5.58 -11.38
N SER A 107 14.30 -5.90 -10.75
CA SER A 107 13.94 -5.47 -9.40
C SER A 107 14.91 -6.04 -8.35
N LEU A 108 15.19 -7.35 -8.42
CA LEU A 108 16.18 -8.01 -7.54
C LEU A 108 17.56 -7.37 -7.63
N LYS A 109 18.01 -7.02 -8.85
CA LYS A 109 19.28 -6.32 -9.06
C LYS A 109 19.29 -4.93 -8.41
N ARG A 110 18.20 -4.16 -8.52
CA ARG A 110 18.08 -2.82 -7.91
C ARG A 110 18.00 -2.88 -6.39
N LEU A 111 17.21 -3.82 -5.87
CA LEU A 111 17.06 -4.06 -4.43
C LEU A 111 18.32 -4.66 -3.79
N GLY A 112 19.19 -5.29 -4.58
CA GLY A 112 20.42 -5.91 -4.09
C GLY A 112 20.17 -7.16 -3.25
N THR A 113 19.17 -7.96 -3.62
CA THR A 113 18.79 -9.20 -2.92
C THR A 113 18.45 -10.31 -3.91
N ASP A 114 18.52 -11.56 -3.48
CA ASP A 114 18.25 -12.74 -4.32
C ASP A 114 16.76 -13.07 -4.42
N TYR A 115 15.96 -12.61 -3.46
CA TYR A 115 14.52 -12.83 -3.42
C TYR A 115 13.77 -11.65 -2.79
N VAL A 116 12.52 -11.46 -3.21
CA VAL A 116 11.54 -10.63 -2.50
C VAL A 116 10.58 -11.51 -1.71
N ASP A 117 10.09 -11.01 -0.57
CA ASP A 117 9.13 -11.76 0.24
C ASP A 117 7.79 -11.81 -0.46
N LEU A 118 7.35 -10.70 -1.06
CA LEU A 118 6.09 -10.61 -1.78
C LEU A 118 6.30 -9.93 -3.13
N TYR A 119 5.93 -10.64 -4.21
CA TYR A 119 5.89 -10.07 -5.55
C TYR A 119 4.45 -9.93 -6.02
N GLN A 120 4.06 -8.74 -6.47
CA GLN A 120 2.65 -8.42 -6.70
C GLN A 120 2.36 -8.00 -8.14
N ALA A 121 1.22 -8.44 -8.68
CA ALA A 121 0.62 -7.78 -9.84
C ALA A 121 0.13 -6.39 -9.41
N HIS A 122 0.72 -5.33 -9.95
CA HIS A 122 0.37 -3.97 -9.52
C HIS A 122 -1.06 -3.58 -9.94
N ARG A 123 -1.60 -4.16 -11.02
CA ARG A 123 -3.00 -4.02 -11.47
C ARG A 123 -3.46 -5.33 -12.12
N PHE A 124 -4.73 -5.45 -12.45
CA PHE A 124 -5.22 -6.56 -13.29
C PHE A 124 -4.99 -6.24 -14.77
N ASP A 125 -4.43 -7.19 -15.53
CA ASP A 125 -4.24 -7.03 -16.97
C ASP A 125 -5.36 -7.73 -17.76
N ARG A 126 -6.21 -6.95 -18.43
CA ARG A 126 -7.30 -7.50 -19.27
C ARG A 126 -6.83 -8.01 -20.62
N THR A 127 -5.57 -7.75 -20.99
CA THR A 127 -5.02 -8.07 -22.31
C THR A 127 -4.20 -9.37 -22.32
N VAL A 128 -3.91 -9.92 -21.15
CA VAL A 128 -3.13 -11.15 -20.97
C VAL A 128 -4.01 -12.23 -20.32
N PRO A 129 -4.02 -13.48 -20.83
CA PRO A 129 -4.69 -14.59 -20.16
C PRO A 129 -4.19 -14.75 -18.73
N LEU A 130 -5.12 -14.87 -17.78
CA LEU A 130 -4.79 -14.96 -16.36
C LEU A 130 -3.89 -16.17 -16.05
N GLU A 131 -4.08 -17.27 -16.79
CA GLU A 131 -3.28 -18.48 -16.73
C GLU A 131 -1.80 -18.21 -17.04
N GLU A 132 -1.50 -17.38 -18.03
CA GLU A 132 -0.11 -17.01 -18.38
C GLU A 132 0.54 -16.22 -17.24
N THR A 133 -0.18 -15.22 -16.71
CA THR A 133 0.27 -14.40 -15.58
C THR A 133 0.55 -15.26 -14.35
N MET A 134 -0.40 -16.13 -13.96
CA MET A 134 -0.28 -16.97 -12.77
C MET A 134 0.82 -18.03 -12.95
N GLN A 135 1.02 -18.57 -14.16
CA GLN A 135 2.13 -19.47 -14.45
C GLN A 135 3.49 -18.75 -14.35
N ALA A 136 3.59 -17.51 -14.82
CA ALA A 136 4.82 -16.71 -14.68
C ALA A 136 5.17 -16.45 -13.21
N PHE A 137 4.18 -16.09 -12.38
CA PHE A 137 4.37 -16.00 -10.94
C PHE A 137 4.77 -17.33 -10.31
N ALA A 138 4.15 -18.44 -10.73
CA ALA A 138 4.50 -19.75 -10.20
C ALA A 138 5.95 -20.13 -10.48
N ASP A 139 6.46 -19.76 -11.66
CA ASP A 139 7.84 -20.03 -12.01
C ASP A 139 8.84 -19.15 -11.24
N LEU A 140 8.47 -17.92 -10.87
CA LEU A 140 9.30 -17.08 -9.98
C LEU A 140 9.38 -17.67 -8.57
N VAL A 141 8.27 -18.22 -8.06
CA VAL A 141 8.26 -18.92 -6.76
C VAL A 141 9.15 -20.16 -6.81
N ARG A 142 9.01 -20.99 -7.85
CA ARG A 142 9.85 -22.19 -8.04
C ARG A 142 11.33 -21.87 -8.23
N GLN A 143 11.65 -20.72 -8.82
CA GLN A 143 13.01 -20.21 -8.94
C GLN A 143 13.57 -19.63 -7.63
N GLY A 144 12.75 -19.51 -6.57
CA GLY A 144 13.14 -18.90 -5.31
C GLY A 144 13.30 -17.38 -5.35
N LYS A 145 12.78 -16.71 -6.40
CA LYS A 145 12.91 -15.25 -6.60
C LYS A 145 11.82 -14.45 -5.88
N ALA A 146 10.69 -15.09 -5.62
CA ALA A 146 9.60 -14.55 -4.80
C ALA A 146 9.14 -15.64 -3.83
N LEU A 147 8.97 -15.31 -2.55
CA LEU A 147 8.46 -16.28 -1.58
C LEU A 147 6.94 -16.38 -1.62
N TYR A 148 6.27 -15.24 -1.77
CA TYR A 148 4.82 -15.10 -1.80
C TYR A 148 4.37 -14.25 -2.99
N ILE A 149 3.13 -14.48 -3.43
CA ILE A 149 2.49 -13.73 -4.53
C ILE A 149 1.28 -12.96 -4.00
N GLY A 150 1.12 -11.74 -4.50
CA GLY A 150 -0.01 -10.88 -4.21
C GLY A 150 -0.54 -10.15 -5.44
N VAL A 151 -1.60 -9.39 -5.26
CA VAL A 151 -2.21 -8.53 -6.28
C VAL A 151 -2.53 -7.16 -5.70
N SER A 152 -2.78 -6.15 -6.54
CA SER A 152 -3.17 -4.81 -6.12
C SER A 152 -4.30 -4.30 -7.01
N GLU A 153 -5.32 -3.72 -6.38
CA GLU A 153 -6.53 -3.20 -7.06
C GLU A 153 -7.27 -4.25 -7.91
N TRP A 154 -7.29 -5.51 -7.45
CA TRP A 154 -8.12 -6.55 -8.05
C TRP A 154 -9.50 -6.59 -7.37
N ASN A 155 -10.54 -6.82 -8.17
CA ASN A 155 -11.89 -7.01 -7.65
C ASN A 155 -12.12 -8.44 -7.13
N ALA A 156 -13.28 -8.67 -6.52
CA ALA A 156 -13.62 -9.96 -5.90
C ALA A 156 -13.61 -11.15 -6.88
N GLU A 157 -14.08 -10.97 -8.11
CA GLU A 157 -14.08 -12.01 -9.14
C GLU A 157 -12.65 -12.36 -9.56
N GLN A 158 -11.83 -11.35 -9.83
CA GLN A 158 -10.44 -11.50 -10.23
C GLN A 158 -9.62 -12.21 -9.14
N ILE A 159 -9.81 -11.83 -7.87
CA ILE A 159 -9.20 -12.51 -6.72
C ILE A 159 -9.61 -13.99 -6.67
N SER A 160 -10.89 -14.28 -6.82
CA SER A 160 -11.41 -15.66 -6.77
C SER A 160 -10.83 -16.53 -7.89
N ARG A 161 -10.73 -15.99 -9.11
CA ARG A 161 -10.12 -16.66 -10.27
C ARG A 161 -8.62 -16.87 -10.09
N GLY A 162 -7.90 -15.84 -9.60
CA GLY A 162 -6.48 -15.94 -9.27
C GLY A 162 -6.20 -16.99 -8.19
N ALA A 163 -7.03 -17.03 -7.14
CA ALA A 163 -6.91 -18.01 -6.07
C ALA A 163 -7.14 -19.45 -6.53
N ALA A 164 -8.09 -19.67 -7.45
CA ALA A 164 -8.30 -20.98 -8.07
C ALA A 164 -7.04 -21.47 -8.80
N LEU A 165 -6.45 -20.62 -9.64
CA LEU A 165 -5.22 -20.94 -10.37
C LEU A 165 -4.02 -21.12 -9.42
N ALA A 166 -3.90 -20.30 -8.37
CA ALA A 166 -2.85 -20.43 -7.38
C ALA A 166 -2.89 -21.80 -6.67
N ARG A 167 -4.09 -22.31 -6.36
CA ARG A 167 -4.28 -23.67 -5.81
C ARG A 167 -3.84 -24.75 -6.79
N GLU A 168 -4.23 -24.63 -8.06
CA GLU A 168 -3.83 -25.57 -9.12
C GLU A 168 -2.30 -25.61 -9.30
N LEU A 169 -1.69 -24.42 -9.35
CA LEU A 169 -0.24 -24.24 -9.52
C LEU A 169 0.57 -24.52 -8.24
N LYS A 170 -0.12 -24.67 -7.10
CA LYS A 170 0.42 -24.89 -5.76
C LYS A 170 1.39 -23.79 -5.32
N ILE A 171 0.97 -22.54 -5.45
CA ILE A 171 1.78 -21.38 -5.07
C ILE A 171 1.11 -20.53 -3.97
N PRO A 172 1.91 -19.87 -3.12
CA PRO A 172 1.36 -19.09 -2.03
C PRO A 172 0.84 -17.72 -2.50
N PHE A 173 -0.48 -17.62 -2.65
CA PHE A 173 -1.20 -16.40 -3.02
C PHE A 173 -1.89 -15.81 -1.78
N VAL A 174 -1.35 -14.71 -1.25
CA VAL A 174 -1.57 -14.35 0.18
C VAL A 174 -2.06 -12.93 0.42
N SER A 175 -1.97 -12.03 -0.56
CA SER A 175 -2.33 -10.62 -0.34
C SER A 175 -3.08 -9.97 -1.50
N ASN A 176 -3.92 -9.00 -1.14
CA ASN A 176 -4.41 -7.97 -2.03
C ASN A 176 -4.00 -6.60 -1.47
N GLN A 177 -3.58 -5.67 -2.32
CA GLN A 177 -3.12 -4.33 -1.92
C GLN A 177 -4.06 -3.24 -2.47
N PRO A 178 -5.19 -2.96 -1.81
CA PRO A 178 -6.16 -1.96 -2.27
C PRO A 178 -5.97 -0.60 -1.61
N GLN A 179 -6.58 0.43 -2.19
CA GLN A 179 -6.81 1.68 -1.49
C GLN A 179 -7.85 1.49 -0.39
N TYR A 180 -7.55 1.93 0.83
CA TYR A 180 -8.52 1.91 1.92
C TYR A 180 -8.25 3.02 2.93
N SER A 181 -9.31 3.71 3.35
CA SER A 181 -9.27 4.76 4.36
C SER A 181 -10.68 5.01 4.89
N MET A 182 -10.83 5.82 5.94
CA MET A 182 -12.14 6.24 6.42
C MET A 182 -13.04 6.86 5.34
N LEU A 183 -12.46 7.46 4.29
CA LEU A 183 -13.18 8.09 3.16
C LEU A 183 -13.40 7.15 1.96
N TRP A 184 -12.65 6.05 1.86
CA TRP A 184 -12.64 5.18 0.67
C TRP A 184 -12.72 3.73 1.11
N ARG A 185 -13.93 3.17 1.07
CA ARG A 185 -14.34 1.89 1.66
C ARG A 185 -14.87 0.89 0.64
N VAL A 186 -14.57 1.10 -0.65
CA VAL A 186 -15.09 0.31 -1.78
C VAL A 186 -14.80 -1.19 -1.69
N ILE A 187 -13.80 -1.59 -0.91
CA ILE A 187 -13.41 -3.00 -0.76
C ILE A 187 -14.29 -3.78 0.24
N GLU A 188 -15.03 -3.10 1.11
CA GLU A 188 -15.62 -3.73 2.31
C GLU A 188 -16.68 -4.78 1.96
N SER A 189 -17.55 -4.49 0.99
CA SER A 189 -18.72 -5.35 0.71
C SER A 189 -18.41 -6.55 -0.18
N GLN A 190 -17.31 -6.54 -0.93
CA GLN A 190 -16.99 -7.60 -1.90
C GLN A 190 -15.56 -8.12 -1.83
N VAL A 191 -14.57 -7.23 -1.89
CA VAL A 191 -13.14 -7.61 -1.95
C VAL A 191 -12.68 -8.24 -0.64
N VAL A 192 -13.05 -7.66 0.51
CA VAL A 192 -12.69 -8.19 1.83
C VAL A 192 -13.29 -9.60 2.03
N PRO A 193 -14.61 -9.82 1.88
CA PRO A 193 -15.21 -11.15 1.99
C PRO A 193 -14.62 -12.19 1.02
N ALA A 194 -14.33 -11.79 -0.23
CA ALA A 194 -13.67 -12.68 -1.18
C ALA A 194 -12.25 -13.04 -0.74
N SER A 195 -11.49 -12.06 -0.25
CA SER A 195 -10.13 -12.28 0.23
C SER A 195 -10.11 -13.21 1.44
N GLU A 196 -10.99 -13.00 2.43
CA GLU A 196 -11.09 -13.89 3.60
C GLU A 196 -11.40 -15.34 3.21
N ARG A 197 -12.36 -15.54 2.30
CA ARG A 197 -12.70 -16.87 1.76
C ARG A 197 -11.48 -17.53 1.11
N GLU A 198 -10.80 -16.80 0.22
CA GLU A 198 -9.65 -17.32 -0.53
C GLU A 198 -8.36 -17.40 0.30
N GLY A 199 -8.32 -16.75 1.47
CA GLY A 199 -7.20 -16.80 2.40
C GLY A 199 -6.16 -15.70 2.18
N LEU A 200 -6.57 -14.57 1.59
CA LEU A 200 -5.75 -13.39 1.39
C LEU A 200 -6.07 -12.34 2.46
N SER A 201 -5.05 -11.61 2.91
CA SER A 201 -5.23 -10.40 3.71
C SER A 201 -4.99 -9.15 2.88
N GLN A 202 -5.50 -8.01 3.37
CA GLN A 202 -5.26 -6.71 2.77
C GLN A 202 -3.96 -6.10 3.29
N ILE A 203 -3.19 -5.51 2.38
CA ILE A 203 -2.14 -4.54 2.69
C ILE A 203 -2.64 -3.20 2.13
N VAL A 204 -3.10 -2.28 2.96
CA VAL A 204 -3.84 -1.11 2.44
C VAL A 204 -2.92 0.07 2.17
N TRP A 205 -3.16 0.78 1.06
CA TRP A 205 -2.45 2.03 0.75
C TRP A 205 -3.37 3.26 0.88
N SER A 206 -2.74 4.43 1.08
CA SER A 206 -3.43 5.71 1.36
C SER A 206 -4.35 5.70 2.59
N PRO A 207 -3.95 5.14 3.75
CA PRO A 207 -4.80 5.12 4.95
C PRO A 207 -5.19 6.54 5.43
N VAL A 208 -4.33 7.53 5.15
CA VAL A 208 -4.56 8.95 5.44
C VAL A 208 -5.17 9.74 4.26
N ALA A 209 -5.69 9.06 3.24
CA ALA A 209 -6.30 9.64 2.04
C ALA A 209 -5.46 10.78 1.42
N GLN A 210 -4.22 10.46 0.99
CA GLN A 210 -3.27 11.44 0.42
C GLN A 210 -2.94 12.64 1.38
N GLY A 211 -3.21 12.47 2.68
CA GLY A 211 -3.00 13.47 3.71
C GLY A 211 -4.23 14.33 4.03
N VAL A 212 -5.39 14.05 3.43
CA VAL A 212 -6.65 14.73 3.81
C VAL A 212 -7.06 14.41 5.24
N LEU A 213 -6.94 13.14 5.63
CA LEU A 213 -7.31 12.68 6.98
C LEU A 213 -6.33 13.11 8.08
N THR A 214 -5.33 13.96 7.78
CA THR A 214 -4.52 14.59 8.83
C THR A 214 -5.12 15.92 9.31
N GLY A 215 -6.25 16.35 8.75
CA GLY A 215 -6.90 17.63 9.09
C GLY A 215 -6.17 18.89 8.62
N LYS A 216 -5.10 18.75 7.83
CA LYS A 216 -4.25 19.89 7.41
C LYS A 216 -4.88 20.76 6.31
N TYR A 217 -5.86 20.22 5.58
CA TYR A 217 -6.61 20.97 4.57
C TYR A 217 -7.91 21.46 5.21
N LYS A 218 -8.15 22.78 5.15
CA LYS A 218 -9.28 23.44 5.83
C LYS A 218 -10.14 24.17 4.80
N VAL A 219 -11.45 24.18 5.02
CA VAL A 219 -12.43 24.91 4.18
C VAL A 219 -12.08 26.39 4.15
N GLY A 220 -12.07 26.98 2.95
CA GLY A 220 -11.81 28.41 2.74
C GLY A 220 -10.37 28.88 3.05
N GLN A 221 -9.45 27.96 3.38
CA GLN A 221 -8.05 28.31 3.65
C GLN A 221 -7.14 27.93 2.47
N PRO A 222 -6.01 28.65 2.29
CA PRO A 222 -5.02 28.28 1.29
C PRO A 222 -4.43 26.89 1.58
N LEU A 223 -4.13 26.14 0.52
CA LEU A 223 -3.45 24.86 0.64
C LEU A 223 -2.07 25.04 1.28
N PRO A 224 -1.68 24.24 2.29
CA PRO A 224 -0.38 24.38 2.93
C PRO A 224 0.77 24.22 1.93
N ALA A 225 1.77 25.11 2.01
CA ALA A 225 2.96 25.06 1.18
C ALA A 225 3.71 23.73 1.35
N GLY A 226 4.22 23.19 0.24
CA GLY A 226 4.94 21.90 0.24
C GLY A 226 4.05 20.69 0.55
N SER A 227 2.73 20.87 0.57
CA SER A 227 1.80 19.75 0.72
C SER A 227 1.59 19.03 -0.61
N ARG A 228 1.08 17.79 -0.55
CA ARG A 228 0.75 17.02 -1.74
C ARG A 228 -0.24 17.74 -2.68
N ALA A 229 -1.10 18.59 -2.14
CA ALA A 229 -2.07 19.36 -2.91
C ALA A 229 -1.43 20.51 -3.72
N THR A 230 -0.20 20.90 -3.39
CA THR A 230 0.57 21.91 -4.14
C THR A 230 1.64 21.27 -5.05
N ASP A 231 1.71 19.94 -5.12
CA ASP A 231 2.65 19.23 -5.98
C ASP A 231 2.07 19.05 -7.39
N GLU A 232 2.58 19.84 -8.34
CA GLU A 232 2.15 19.83 -9.74
C GLU A 232 2.58 18.55 -10.49
N ASN A 233 3.48 17.73 -9.92
CA ASN A 233 3.99 16.50 -10.54
C ASN A 233 3.10 15.28 -10.31
N GLY A 234 1.79 15.50 -10.14
CA GLY A 234 0.77 14.47 -10.00
C GLY A 234 0.17 14.36 -8.60
N GLY A 235 0.85 14.83 -7.55
CA GLY A 235 0.33 14.89 -6.19
C GLY A 235 -1.03 15.59 -6.10
N ALA A 236 -1.14 16.77 -6.71
CA ALA A 236 -2.35 17.58 -6.72
C ALA A 236 -3.52 16.85 -7.39
N ASN A 237 -3.30 16.17 -8.51
CA ASN A 237 -4.34 15.43 -9.23
C ASN A 237 -4.92 14.28 -8.40
N MET A 238 -4.10 13.61 -7.60
CA MET A 238 -4.54 12.46 -6.80
C MET A 238 -5.34 12.85 -5.56
N VAL A 239 -4.98 13.96 -4.91
CA VAL A 239 -5.69 14.42 -3.71
C VAL A 239 -6.96 15.21 -4.05
N LYS A 240 -7.03 15.79 -5.26
CA LYS A 240 -8.11 16.69 -5.71
C LYS A 240 -9.52 16.19 -5.39
N ARG A 241 -9.79 14.89 -5.58
CA ARG A 241 -11.11 14.30 -5.36
C ARG A 241 -11.59 14.33 -3.89
N PHE A 242 -10.70 14.59 -2.94
CA PHE A 242 -10.99 14.66 -1.51
C PHE A 242 -10.93 16.09 -0.94
N LEU A 243 -10.68 17.09 -1.79
CA LEU A 243 -10.50 18.49 -1.37
C LEU A 243 -11.76 19.35 -1.54
N ASP A 244 -12.91 18.75 -1.86
CA ASP A 244 -14.17 19.49 -1.89
C ASP A 244 -14.60 19.92 -0.47
N GLU A 245 -15.34 21.02 -0.38
CA GLU A 245 -15.71 21.63 0.90
C GLU A 245 -16.49 20.69 1.82
N LYS A 246 -17.35 19.83 1.24
CA LYS A 246 -18.18 18.89 2.00
C LYS A 246 -17.30 17.84 2.67
N THR A 247 -16.36 17.24 1.93
CA THR A 247 -15.38 16.30 2.48
C THR A 247 -14.53 16.95 3.57
N LEU A 248 -13.99 18.14 3.33
CA LEU A 248 -13.14 18.83 4.31
C LEU A 248 -13.90 19.20 5.59
N ALA A 249 -15.16 19.66 5.47
CA ALA A 249 -16.01 19.95 6.61
C ALA A 249 -16.32 18.70 7.44
N ALA A 250 -16.56 17.56 6.78
CA ALA A 250 -16.79 16.27 7.46
C ALA A 250 -15.52 15.78 8.17
N VAL A 251 -14.35 15.87 7.51
CA VAL A 251 -13.06 15.48 8.11
C VAL A 251 -12.72 16.35 9.33
N ALA A 252 -13.05 17.64 9.33
CA ALA A 252 -12.82 18.51 10.48
C ALA A 252 -13.58 18.06 11.74
N LYS A 253 -14.72 17.37 11.60
CA LYS A 253 -15.47 16.82 12.74
C LYS A 253 -14.76 15.66 13.44
N LEU A 254 -13.75 15.06 12.80
CA LEU A 254 -12.95 13.99 13.41
C LEU A 254 -11.91 14.52 14.41
N GLU A 255 -11.56 15.81 14.38
CA GLU A 255 -10.56 16.40 15.27
C GLU A 255 -10.87 16.23 16.76
N PRO A 256 -12.08 16.54 17.26
CA PRO A 256 -12.43 16.26 18.65
C PRO A 256 -12.41 14.77 18.99
N LEU A 257 -12.81 13.91 18.05
CA LEU A 257 -12.81 12.45 18.24
C LEU A 257 -11.38 11.88 18.37
N ALA A 258 -10.45 12.36 17.54
CA ALA A 258 -9.04 12.00 17.64
C ALA A 258 -8.45 12.47 18.98
N ALA A 259 -8.77 13.69 19.41
CA ALA A 259 -8.30 14.24 20.67
C ALA A 259 -8.84 13.46 21.89
N GLU A 260 -10.12 13.07 21.87
CA GLU A 260 -10.73 12.22 22.90
C GLU A 260 -10.02 10.85 23.01
N ALA A 261 -9.65 10.27 21.87
CA ALA A 261 -8.89 9.03 21.81
C ALA A 261 -7.40 9.18 22.16
N GLY A 262 -6.92 10.42 22.39
CA GLY A 262 -5.49 10.69 22.64
C GLY A 262 -4.59 10.47 21.42
N LEU A 263 -5.15 10.57 20.21
CA LEU A 263 -4.46 10.31 18.94
C LEU A 263 -4.33 11.59 18.11
N SER A 264 -3.26 11.68 17.31
CA SER A 264 -3.24 12.60 16.18
C SER A 264 -4.27 12.16 15.12
N MET A 265 -4.75 13.09 14.29
CA MET A 265 -5.65 12.77 13.18
C MET A 265 -5.07 11.69 12.24
N ALA A 266 -3.76 11.73 12.00
CA ALA A 266 -3.07 10.72 11.20
C ALA A 266 -3.05 9.35 11.91
N GLN A 267 -2.79 9.33 13.22
CA GLN A 267 -2.84 8.10 14.02
C GLN A 267 -4.26 7.51 14.04
N LEU A 268 -5.30 8.33 14.21
CA LEU A 268 -6.68 7.87 14.16
C LEU A 268 -6.99 7.21 12.82
N ALA A 269 -6.59 7.82 11.70
CA ALA A 269 -6.82 7.27 10.37
C ALA A 269 -6.10 5.94 10.11
N VAL A 270 -4.85 5.81 10.57
CA VAL A 270 -4.09 4.56 10.46
C VAL A 270 -4.67 3.49 11.40
N ALA A 271 -5.00 3.83 12.65
CA ALA A 271 -5.62 2.91 13.59
C ALA A 271 -6.98 2.44 13.09
N TRP A 272 -7.78 3.31 12.48
CA TRP A 272 -9.10 2.98 11.94
C TRP A 272 -9.02 1.88 10.87
N VAL A 273 -8.12 2.01 9.87
CA VAL A 273 -8.00 0.96 8.85
C VAL A 273 -7.53 -0.37 9.43
N LEU A 274 -6.76 -0.35 10.51
CA LEU A 274 -6.28 -1.53 11.23
C LEU A 274 -7.35 -2.19 12.11
N GLN A 275 -8.52 -1.57 12.29
CA GLN A 275 -9.65 -2.22 12.98
C GLN A 275 -10.31 -3.29 12.11
N ASN A 276 -10.18 -3.21 10.78
CA ASN A 276 -10.65 -4.27 9.90
C ASN A 276 -9.76 -5.52 10.08
N PRO A 277 -10.31 -6.66 10.51
CA PRO A 277 -9.51 -7.84 10.87
C PRO A 277 -8.79 -8.47 9.67
N ASN A 278 -9.28 -8.23 8.44
CA ASN A 278 -8.61 -8.72 7.24
C ASN A 278 -7.47 -7.79 6.76
N VAL A 279 -7.27 -6.63 7.37
CA VAL A 279 -6.13 -5.75 7.09
C VAL A 279 -4.93 -6.24 7.91
N ALA A 280 -3.93 -6.78 7.22
CA ALA A 280 -2.69 -7.23 7.84
C ALA A 280 -1.70 -6.06 8.05
N SER A 281 -1.71 -5.06 7.17
CA SER A 281 -0.86 -3.88 7.29
C SER A 281 -1.44 -2.64 6.63
N ALA A 282 -1.13 -1.47 7.18
CA ALA A 282 -1.35 -0.16 6.58
C ALA A 282 -0.03 0.44 6.08
N ILE A 283 0.07 0.71 4.77
CA ILE A 283 1.24 1.35 4.16
C ILE A 283 1.20 2.85 4.43
N ILE A 284 2.20 3.33 5.17
CA ILE A 284 2.44 4.76 5.35
C ILE A 284 3.52 5.24 4.39
N GLY A 285 3.33 6.45 3.87
CA GLY A 285 4.39 7.22 3.22
C GLY A 285 4.80 8.37 4.12
N ALA A 286 6.08 8.71 4.15
CA ALA A 286 6.59 9.85 4.89
C ALA A 286 7.61 10.61 4.04
N SER A 287 7.62 11.93 4.17
CA SER A 287 8.63 12.80 3.56
C SER A 287 9.68 13.27 4.55
N ARG A 288 9.51 12.92 5.84
CA ARG A 288 10.43 13.23 6.94
C ARG A 288 10.32 12.18 8.06
N PRO A 289 11.41 11.88 8.79
CA PRO A 289 11.43 10.88 9.86
C PRO A 289 10.35 11.03 10.93
N GLU A 290 10.01 12.26 11.31
CA GLU A 290 9.05 12.53 12.39
C GLU A 290 7.65 12.00 12.08
N GLN A 291 7.27 11.97 10.79
CA GLN A 291 6.00 11.38 10.37
C GLN A 291 5.99 9.87 10.54
N VAL A 292 7.14 9.20 10.36
CA VAL A 292 7.26 7.77 10.61
C VAL A 292 7.04 7.51 12.09
N TYR A 293 7.77 8.20 12.96
CA TYR A 293 7.64 8.07 14.42
C TYR A 293 6.24 8.42 14.95
N ASP A 294 5.55 9.37 14.32
CA ASP A 294 4.17 9.70 14.70
C ASP A 294 3.19 8.62 14.28
N ASN A 295 3.26 8.16 13.02
CA ASN A 295 2.32 7.18 12.48
C ASN A 295 2.43 5.81 13.16
N VAL A 296 3.63 5.36 13.53
CA VAL A 296 3.82 4.04 14.15
C VAL A 296 3.10 3.87 15.49
N LYS A 297 2.75 4.96 16.16
CA LYS A 297 1.98 4.95 17.42
C LYS A 297 0.54 4.46 17.22
N ALA A 298 0.06 4.37 15.98
CA ALA A 298 -1.23 3.78 15.66
C ALA A 298 -1.23 2.23 15.68
N ALA A 299 -0.05 1.59 15.61
CA ALA A 299 0.03 0.13 15.70
C ALA A 299 -0.45 -0.35 17.07
N GLY A 300 -1.27 -1.40 17.09
CA GLY A 300 -1.84 -1.98 18.30
C GLY A 300 -2.99 -1.19 18.94
N VAL A 301 -3.29 0.02 18.47
CA VAL A 301 -4.39 0.83 19.01
C VAL A 301 -5.73 0.15 18.71
N LYS A 302 -6.54 -0.02 19.75
CA LYS A 302 -7.93 -0.47 19.66
C LYS A 302 -8.83 0.74 19.79
N LEU A 303 -9.75 0.90 18.84
CA LEU A 303 -10.75 1.97 18.88
C LEU A 303 -12.05 1.39 19.44
N GLU A 304 -12.63 2.06 20.43
CA GLU A 304 -13.88 1.63 21.04
C GLU A 304 -15.03 1.67 20.01
N PRO A 305 -16.02 0.76 20.10
CA PRO A 305 -17.15 0.71 19.17
C PRO A 305 -17.92 2.03 19.03
N GLU A 306 -18.06 2.78 20.13
CA GLU A 306 -18.72 4.08 20.15
C GLU A 306 -17.96 5.11 19.31
N LEU A 307 -16.62 5.10 19.39
CA LEU A 307 -15.77 5.98 18.59
C LEU A 307 -15.87 5.64 17.09
N LEU A 308 -15.93 4.35 16.74
CA LEU A 308 -16.12 3.93 15.34
C LEU A 308 -17.47 4.42 14.78
N THR A 309 -18.52 4.35 15.59
CA THR A 309 -19.85 4.87 15.22
C THR A 309 -19.82 6.39 15.06
N ALA A 310 -19.18 7.11 15.98
CA ALA A 310 -19.01 8.56 15.90
C ALA A 310 -18.22 9.00 14.66
N ILE A 311 -17.21 8.23 14.24
CA ILE A 311 -16.46 8.46 12.99
C ILE A 311 -17.38 8.32 11.78
N ASP A 312 -18.22 7.28 11.74
CA ASP A 312 -19.17 7.07 10.65
C ASP A 312 -20.21 8.18 10.57
N GLU A 313 -20.73 8.64 11.71
CA GLU A 313 -21.66 9.78 11.78
C GLU A 313 -21.01 11.10 11.36
N ALA A 314 -19.75 11.33 11.75
CA ALA A 314 -19.00 12.53 11.40
C ALA A 314 -18.76 12.64 9.88
N LEU A 315 -18.41 11.52 9.25
CA LEU A 315 -18.13 11.46 7.82
C LEU A 315 -19.41 11.40 6.97
N GLY A 316 -20.40 10.62 7.41
CA GLY A 316 -21.69 10.49 6.75
C GLY A 316 -21.56 10.12 5.27
N ASP A 317 -22.18 10.90 4.40
CA ASP A 317 -22.35 10.60 2.98
C ASP A 317 -21.16 10.99 2.08
N VAL A 318 -20.04 11.45 2.67
CA VAL A 318 -18.78 11.66 1.93
C VAL A 318 -17.97 10.37 1.78
N VAL A 319 -18.34 9.32 2.52
CA VAL A 319 -17.69 8.00 2.44
C VAL A 319 -18.06 7.32 1.12
N VAL A 320 -17.03 6.94 0.35
CA VAL A 320 -17.22 6.20 -0.91
C VAL A 320 -17.13 4.70 -0.65
N ALA A 321 -18.25 3.99 -0.75
CA ALA A 321 -18.35 2.56 -0.44
C ALA A 321 -18.85 1.69 -1.62
N ASP A 322 -19.08 2.27 -2.80
CA ASP A 322 -19.56 1.51 -3.96
C ASP A 322 -18.48 0.52 -4.46
N PRO A 323 -18.71 -0.81 -4.36
CA PRO A 323 -17.72 -1.80 -4.79
C PRO A 323 -17.44 -1.79 -6.28
N ALA A 324 -18.34 -1.24 -7.11
CA ALA A 324 -18.12 -1.09 -8.55
C ALA A 324 -16.94 -0.16 -8.88
N LEU A 325 -16.48 0.64 -7.90
CA LEU A 325 -15.30 1.49 -8.01
C LEU A 325 -13.99 0.75 -7.72
N THR A 326 -14.03 -0.55 -7.43
CA THR A 326 -12.83 -1.41 -7.42
C THR A 326 -12.44 -1.76 -8.86
N VAL A 327 -11.77 -0.82 -9.53
CA VAL A 327 -11.39 -0.95 -10.93
C VAL A 327 -9.89 -0.81 -11.13
N SER A 328 -9.29 -1.83 -11.74
CA SER A 328 -7.97 -1.68 -12.37
C SER A 328 -8.09 -0.81 -13.63
N PRO A 329 -7.13 0.11 -13.86
CA PRO A 329 -7.12 1.07 -14.95
C PRO A 329 -7.00 0.43 -16.34
#